data_AF-A0A939UPT7-F1
#
_entry.id   AF-A0A939UPT7-F1
#
_cell.length_a   1.000
_cell.length_b   1.000
_cell.length_c   1.000
_cell.angle_alpha   90.00
_cell.angle_beta   90.00
_cell.angle_gamma   90.00
#
_symmetry.space_group_name_H-M   'P 1'
#
loop_
_entity.id
_entity.type
_entity.pdbx_description
1 polymer ?
#
loop_
_entity_poly.entity_id
_entity_poly.type
_entity_poly.pdbx_seq_one_letter_code
_entity_poly.pdbx_strand_id
1 'polypeptide(L)'
;MKHLYIYSPEPASSPEEAYDRSLILACLQGLVNRQGPRLYVIPREDTCGRHSRITVPSARFWLEVMRSGDRWLSEYETVTAESLDDVFSLARDMVKGIVVWDTGVPATVNLATTYAGLEDCVVMSPELASVYSEKWQLPVKEDFRGRFDGSETGSAKNDAYRYAVREYLPRCSAKYLFLYEDAYYARSEGSLGYTVTRDWSVLNKGFVYDLSPWGDETPADDEEQQPGTDLETYKLMLRAMDKRRGPEQFTEVCGFFCFKKYSSHGGHVSRHEPVPTEWETVYVISPYNCYQNTVASDCYNQSVHSHFTPRKVKQGRPDLLLPDPSKTYVSVFMADYDSATPLYDFLPEYWTDPKRGSIPFTWGVNPSLADTYPDIVDYIYETRCASDYIAADASCAGYFNPNRIPPERLPAFADHNRKYYDRYDMTLSPMVLDWDQPSGAVKDAFASFSPEGFATIVMDMHQEGGMSPEDHCWKGMPVTTLENDLCNFESTEK
;
A
#
# COMPACT_ATOMS: atom_id res chain seq x y z
N MET A 1 -18.44 28.39 -0.85
CA MET A 1 -18.52 27.29 0.14
C MET A 1 -17.68 26.14 -0.41
N LYS A 2 -16.99 25.36 0.44
CA LYS A 2 -16.22 24.19 -0.03
C LYS A 2 -17.21 23.03 -0.21
N HIS A 3 -17.19 22.35 -1.35
CA HIS A 3 -18.08 21.22 -1.62
C HIS A 3 -17.29 19.91 -1.68
N LEU A 4 -17.81 18.86 -1.05
CA LEU A 4 -17.35 17.49 -1.17
C LEU A 4 -18.45 16.67 -1.85
N TYR A 5 -18.21 16.24 -3.08
CA TYR A 5 -19.15 15.43 -3.84
C TYR A 5 -19.07 13.99 -3.36
N ILE A 6 -20.21 13.41 -3.00
CA ILE A 6 -20.33 12.02 -2.57
C ILE A 6 -20.94 11.23 -3.71
N TYR A 7 -20.27 10.16 -4.13
CA TYR A 7 -20.74 9.27 -5.18
C TYR A 7 -20.76 7.83 -4.68
N SER A 8 -21.86 7.13 -4.96
CA SER A 8 -21.93 5.68 -4.84
C SER A 8 -22.11 5.08 -6.23
N PRO A 9 -21.26 4.14 -6.65
CA PRO A 9 -21.37 3.52 -7.97
C PRO A 9 -22.76 2.94 -8.21
N GLU A 10 -23.23 2.99 -9.46
CA GLU A 10 -24.48 2.31 -9.86
C GLU A 10 -24.25 0.80 -9.99
N PRO A 11 -25.32 -0.03 -9.95
CA PRO A 11 -25.21 -1.44 -10.30
C PRO A 11 -24.66 -1.66 -11.70
N ALA A 12 -23.80 -2.66 -11.83
CA ALA A 12 -23.30 -3.16 -13.10
C ALA A 12 -24.10 -4.39 -13.55
N SER A 13 -24.19 -4.60 -14.87
CA SER A 13 -24.89 -5.76 -15.44
C SER A 13 -24.02 -7.03 -15.49
N SER A 14 -22.70 -6.90 -15.39
CA SER A 14 -21.76 -8.02 -15.29
C SER A 14 -20.56 -7.70 -14.38
N PRO A 15 -19.80 -8.70 -13.92
CA PRO A 15 -18.54 -8.50 -13.19
C PRO A 15 -17.52 -7.65 -13.96
N GLU A 16 -17.39 -7.87 -15.27
CA GLU A 16 -16.46 -7.13 -16.12
C GLU A 16 -16.86 -5.66 -16.26
N GLU A 17 -18.16 -5.39 -16.41
CA GLU A 17 -18.65 -4.01 -16.43
C GLU A 17 -18.39 -3.30 -15.09
N ALA A 18 -18.56 -4.00 -13.96
CA ALA A 18 -18.26 -3.46 -12.64
C ALA A 18 -16.79 -3.06 -12.53
N TYR A 19 -15.88 -3.96 -12.93
CA TYR A 19 -14.44 -3.72 -12.95
C TYR A 19 -14.07 -2.53 -13.85
N ASP A 20 -14.54 -2.55 -15.11
CA ASP A 20 -14.20 -1.53 -16.10
C ASP A 20 -14.74 -0.13 -15.72
N ARG A 21 -15.94 -0.05 -15.12
CA ARG A 21 -16.51 1.21 -14.62
C ARG A 21 -15.79 1.72 -13.38
N SER A 22 -15.31 0.81 -12.52
CA SER A 22 -14.52 1.19 -11.34
C SER A 22 -13.16 1.79 -11.74
N LEU A 23 -12.52 1.28 -12.80
CA LEU A 23 -11.31 1.89 -13.37
C LEU A 23 -11.55 3.34 -13.84
N ILE A 24 -12.67 3.58 -14.53
CA ILE A 24 -13.07 4.93 -14.95
C ILE A 24 -13.23 5.83 -13.73
N LEU A 25 -13.98 5.36 -12.72
CA LEU A 25 -14.24 6.12 -11.50
C LEU A 25 -12.94 6.48 -10.76
N ALA A 26 -12.03 5.52 -10.58
CA ALA A 26 -10.76 5.75 -9.89
C ALA A 26 -9.89 6.78 -10.63
N CYS A 27 -9.85 6.74 -11.98
CA CYS A 27 -9.17 7.76 -12.78
C CYS A 27 -9.79 9.14 -12.57
N LEU A 28 -11.11 9.25 -12.68
CA LEU A 28 -11.82 10.51 -12.48
C LEU A 28 -11.59 11.06 -11.07
N GLN A 29 -11.66 10.20 -10.05
CA GLN A 29 -11.41 10.56 -8.66
C GLN A 29 -9.99 11.09 -8.45
N GLY A 30 -8.98 10.36 -8.92
CA GLY A 30 -7.58 10.77 -8.82
C GLY A 30 -7.32 12.11 -9.50
N LEU A 31 -7.98 12.40 -10.63
CA LEU A 31 -7.88 13.68 -11.34
C LEU A 31 -8.60 14.81 -10.61
N VAL A 32 -9.87 14.61 -10.25
CA VAL A 32 -10.72 15.61 -9.56
C VAL A 32 -10.11 16.05 -8.24
N ASN A 33 -9.46 15.11 -7.53
CA ASN A 33 -8.88 15.37 -6.22
C ASN A 33 -7.47 15.96 -6.26
N ARG A 34 -6.85 16.23 -7.42
CA ARG A 34 -5.46 16.77 -7.45
C ARG A 34 -5.28 18.12 -6.75
N GLN A 35 -6.34 18.90 -6.64
CA GLN A 35 -6.31 20.26 -6.08
C GLN A 35 -7.06 20.37 -4.75
N GLY A 36 -7.52 19.26 -4.18
CA GLY A 36 -8.25 19.22 -2.92
C GLY A 36 -9.28 18.09 -2.86
N PRO A 37 -9.85 17.82 -1.68
CA PRO A 37 -10.84 16.76 -1.49
C PRO A 37 -12.19 17.18 -2.12
N ARG A 38 -12.45 16.72 -3.34
CA ARG A 38 -13.63 17.11 -4.12
C ARG A 38 -14.57 15.96 -4.41
N LEU A 39 -14.09 14.74 -4.62
CA LEU A 39 -14.89 13.54 -4.87
C LEU A 39 -14.55 12.45 -3.87
N TYR A 40 -15.56 12.04 -3.10
CA TYR A 40 -15.53 10.94 -2.15
C TYR A 40 -16.42 9.81 -2.64
N VAL A 41 -15.87 8.61 -2.72
CA VAL A 41 -16.55 7.40 -3.19
C VAL A 41 -16.97 6.56 -1.99
N ILE A 42 -18.25 6.23 -1.92
CA ILE A 42 -18.78 5.27 -0.95
C ILE A 42 -19.14 3.99 -1.72
N PRO A 43 -18.53 2.84 -1.40
CA PRO A 43 -18.85 1.59 -2.06
C PRO A 43 -20.30 1.20 -1.82
N ARG A 44 -20.86 0.43 -2.76
CA ARG A 44 -22.15 -0.21 -2.53
C ARG A 44 -21.96 -1.39 -1.57
N GLU A 45 -22.96 -1.67 -0.74
CA GLU A 45 -22.90 -2.77 0.24
C GLU A 45 -22.64 -4.13 -0.42
N ASP A 46 -23.16 -4.36 -1.63
CA ASP A 46 -22.95 -5.60 -2.40
C ASP A 46 -21.55 -5.70 -3.05
N THR A 47 -20.76 -4.64 -3.01
CA THR A 47 -19.41 -4.56 -3.60
C THR A 47 -18.29 -4.44 -2.56
N CYS A 48 -18.62 -4.47 -1.28
CA CYS A 48 -17.63 -4.39 -0.20
C CYS A 48 -16.91 -5.73 0.00
N GLY A 49 -15.57 -5.69 0.15
CA GLY A 49 -14.82 -6.81 0.71
C GLY A 49 -15.34 -7.17 2.10
N ARG A 50 -15.51 -8.46 2.38
CA ARG A 50 -16.12 -8.97 3.63
C ARG A 50 -15.09 -9.23 4.74
N HIS A 51 -14.04 -8.42 4.81
CA HIS A 51 -12.92 -8.67 5.73
C HIS A 51 -13.17 -8.09 7.13
N SER A 52 -13.86 -6.93 7.22
CA SER A 52 -14.29 -6.31 8.48
C SER A 52 -15.66 -6.80 8.96
N ARG A 53 -15.88 -6.98 10.28
CA ARG A 53 -17.19 -7.35 10.86
C ARG A 53 -18.10 -6.14 11.09
N ILE A 54 -17.65 -4.93 10.75
CA ILE A 54 -18.46 -3.73 10.88
C ILE A 54 -19.57 -3.76 9.83
N THR A 55 -20.79 -3.43 10.26
CA THR A 55 -22.00 -3.46 9.41
C THR A 55 -22.08 -2.31 8.40
N VAL A 56 -21.11 -1.38 8.43
CA VAL A 56 -21.02 -0.23 7.53
C VAL A 56 -19.70 -0.27 6.76
N PRO A 57 -19.68 0.09 5.47
CA PRO A 57 -18.43 0.16 4.73
C PRO A 57 -17.46 1.16 5.36
N SER A 58 -16.18 0.81 5.45
CA SER A 58 -15.14 1.63 6.09
C SER A 58 -15.05 3.05 5.53
N ALA A 59 -15.32 3.23 4.23
CA ALA A 59 -15.42 4.57 3.62
C ALA A 59 -16.52 5.45 4.25
N ARG A 60 -17.66 4.87 4.60
CA ARG A 60 -18.74 5.62 5.27
C ARG A 60 -18.34 5.96 6.70
N PHE A 61 -17.78 4.99 7.43
CA PHE A 61 -17.26 5.20 8.78
C PHE A 61 -16.27 6.37 8.83
N TRP A 62 -15.25 6.36 7.97
CA TRP A 62 -14.24 7.42 7.97
C TRP A 62 -14.79 8.77 7.53
N LEU A 63 -15.73 8.81 6.58
CA LEU A 63 -16.40 10.05 6.22
C LEU A 63 -17.15 10.66 7.41
N GLU A 64 -17.89 9.84 8.15
CA GLU A 64 -18.62 10.27 9.35
C GLU A 64 -17.67 10.76 10.45
N VAL A 65 -16.59 10.00 10.72
CA VAL A 65 -15.56 10.39 11.69
C VAL A 65 -14.96 11.74 11.30
N MET A 66 -14.47 11.90 10.07
CA MET A 66 -13.74 13.10 9.64
C MET A 66 -14.62 14.34 9.49
N ARG A 67 -15.95 14.16 9.44
CA ARG A 67 -16.94 15.25 9.44
C ARG A 67 -17.52 15.59 10.82
N SER A 68 -17.27 14.76 11.82
CA SER A 68 -17.84 14.97 13.16
C SER A 68 -17.14 16.09 13.95
N GLY A 69 -17.93 16.84 14.73
CA GLY A 69 -17.42 17.97 15.52
C GLY A 69 -16.73 19.01 14.64
N ASP A 70 -15.54 19.45 15.06
CA ASP A 70 -14.73 20.44 14.36
C ASP A 70 -13.62 19.80 13.50
N ARG A 71 -13.76 18.52 13.11
CA ARG A 71 -12.78 17.82 12.27
C ARG A 71 -12.76 18.35 10.84
N TRP A 72 -11.70 18.04 10.11
CA TRP A 72 -11.30 18.78 8.92
C TRP A 72 -12.30 18.72 7.75
N LEU A 73 -13.14 17.69 7.65
CA LEU A 73 -14.19 17.62 6.61
C LEU A 73 -15.50 18.30 7.05
N SER A 74 -15.64 18.76 8.30
CA SER A 74 -16.86 19.44 8.79
C SER A 74 -17.15 20.75 8.05
N GLU A 75 -16.11 21.42 7.52
CA GLU A 75 -16.24 22.68 6.76
C GLU A 75 -16.74 22.48 5.31
N TYR A 76 -16.84 21.24 4.84
CA TYR A 76 -17.31 20.92 3.48
C TYR A 76 -18.81 20.63 3.49
N GLU A 77 -19.55 21.27 2.59
CA GLU A 77 -20.92 20.89 2.29
C GLU A 77 -20.91 19.65 1.39
N THR A 78 -21.65 18.60 1.77
CA THR A 78 -21.78 17.39 0.94
C THR A 78 -22.79 17.60 -0.17
N VAL A 79 -22.41 17.22 -1.39
CA VAL A 79 -23.30 17.23 -2.56
C VAL A 79 -23.35 15.82 -3.14
N THR A 80 -24.53 15.28 -3.42
CA THR A 80 -24.63 13.96 -4.06
C THR A 80 -24.34 14.09 -5.56
N ALA A 81 -23.45 13.26 -6.07
CA ALA A 81 -23.36 12.96 -7.50
C ALA A 81 -24.22 11.71 -7.77
N GLU A 82 -25.16 11.78 -8.70
CA GLU A 82 -26.16 10.72 -8.90
C GLU A 82 -25.70 9.70 -9.94
N SER A 83 -24.75 10.06 -10.80
CA SER A 83 -24.30 9.24 -11.91
C SER A 83 -22.81 9.40 -12.20
N LEU A 84 -22.26 8.45 -12.97
CA LEU A 84 -20.89 8.56 -13.49
C LEU A 84 -20.73 9.78 -14.41
N ASP A 85 -21.79 10.23 -15.08
CA ASP A 85 -21.78 11.44 -15.91
C ASP A 85 -21.66 12.72 -15.07
N ASP A 86 -22.24 12.74 -13.88
CA ASP A 86 -22.05 13.85 -12.93
C ASP A 86 -20.60 13.91 -12.45
N VAL A 87 -20.03 12.74 -12.12
CA VAL A 87 -18.61 12.62 -11.76
C VAL A 87 -17.70 13.09 -12.89
N PHE A 88 -17.96 12.66 -14.14
CA PHE A 88 -17.24 13.16 -15.30
C PHE A 88 -17.40 14.67 -15.48
N SER A 89 -18.59 15.22 -15.25
CA SER A 89 -18.84 16.66 -15.34
C SER A 89 -17.99 17.46 -14.34
N LEU A 90 -17.69 16.91 -13.16
CA LEU A 90 -16.75 17.51 -12.21
C LEU A 90 -15.29 17.50 -12.71
N ALA A 91 -14.95 16.50 -13.53
CA ALA A 91 -13.62 16.25 -14.06
C ALA A 91 -13.39 16.82 -15.47
N ARG A 92 -14.44 17.32 -16.15
CA ARG A 92 -14.45 17.61 -17.59
C ARG A 92 -13.27 18.46 -18.07
N ASP A 93 -12.94 19.51 -17.33
CA ASP A 93 -11.85 20.43 -17.69
C ASP A 93 -10.45 19.87 -17.38
N MET A 94 -10.38 18.76 -16.64
CA MET A 94 -9.14 18.09 -16.24
C MET A 94 -8.82 16.91 -17.16
N VAL A 95 -9.84 16.22 -17.66
CA VAL A 95 -9.68 15.03 -18.51
C VAL A 95 -9.32 15.43 -19.93
N LYS A 96 -8.17 14.96 -20.42
CA LYS A 96 -7.64 15.26 -21.77
C LYS A 96 -7.97 14.21 -22.82
N GLY A 97 -8.44 13.02 -22.41
CA GLY A 97 -8.80 11.95 -23.31
C GLY A 97 -8.95 10.59 -22.65
N ILE A 98 -9.06 9.57 -23.49
CA ILE A 98 -9.20 8.16 -23.11
C ILE A 98 -7.91 7.42 -23.46
N VAL A 99 -7.49 6.51 -22.59
CA VAL A 99 -6.49 5.49 -22.90
C VAL A 99 -7.17 4.12 -22.90
N VAL A 100 -7.06 3.42 -24.03
CA VAL A 100 -7.67 2.10 -24.21
C VAL A 100 -6.63 1.03 -23.86
N TRP A 101 -6.96 0.15 -22.92
CA TRP A 101 -6.11 -1.00 -22.59
C TRP A 101 -6.53 -2.24 -23.39
N ASP A 102 -5.62 -3.21 -23.51
CA ASP A 102 -5.84 -4.46 -24.24
C ASP A 102 -6.35 -5.55 -23.30
N THR A 103 -7.61 -5.95 -23.47
CA THR A 103 -8.22 -7.04 -22.68
C THR A 103 -7.60 -8.41 -22.99
N GLY A 104 -6.90 -8.57 -24.12
CA GLY A 104 -6.12 -9.76 -24.45
C GLY A 104 -4.73 -9.79 -23.82
N VAL A 105 -4.22 -8.67 -23.30
CA VAL A 105 -2.98 -8.58 -22.53
C VAL A 105 -3.27 -7.84 -21.22
N PRO A 106 -3.80 -8.53 -20.19
CA PRO A 106 -4.36 -7.92 -18.99
C PRO A 106 -3.44 -6.91 -18.27
N ALA A 107 -2.13 -7.15 -18.29
CA ALA A 107 -1.11 -6.26 -17.75
C ALA A 107 -1.14 -4.83 -18.34
N THR A 108 -1.68 -4.64 -19.55
CA THR A 108 -1.78 -3.30 -20.17
C THR A 108 -2.72 -2.35 -19.43
N VAL A 109 -3.59 -2.84 -18.54
CA VAL A 109 -4.38 -1.97 -17.64
C VAL A 109 -3.47 -1.14 -16.70
N ASN A 110 -2.33 -1.70 -16.28
CA ASN A 110 -1.34 -1.03 -15.44
C ASN A 110 -0.57 0.04 -16.22
N LEU A 111 -0.23 -0.25 -17.48
CA LEU A 111 0.31 0.74 -18.42
C LEU A 111 -0.67 1.89 -18.64
N ALA A 112 -1.94 1.57 -18.91
CA ALA A 112 -3.00 2.55 -19.11
C ALA A 112 -3.21 3.41 -17.86
N THR A 113 -3.16 2.84 -16.66
CA THR A 113 -3.27 3.59 -15.40
C THR A 113 -2.09 4.54 -15.21
N THR A 114 -0.86 4.08 -15.51
CA THR A 114 0.34 4.92 -15.50
C THR A 114 0.20 6.09 -16.47
N TYR A 115 -0.23 5.81 -17.70
CA TYR A 115 -0.48 6.82 -18.73
C TYR A 115 -1.57 7.82 -18.32
N ALA A 116 -2.67 7.34 -17.74
CA ALA A 116 -3.78 8.15 -17.25
C ALA A 116 -3.32 9.18 -16.21
N GLY A 117 -2.46 8.78 -15.27
CA GLY A 117 -1.84 9.71 -14.32
C GLY A 117 -0.93 10.75 -14.99
N LEU A 118 -0.12 10.35 -15.98
CA LEU A 118 0.81 11.25 -16.65
C LEU A 118 0.13 12.27 -17.58
N GLU A 119 -0.87 11.82 -18.32
CA GLU A 119 -1.49 12.55 -19.45
C GLU A 119 -2.91 13.04 -19.16
N ASP A 120 -3.36 12.91 -17.91
CA ASP A 120 -4.68 13.33 -17.44
C ASP A 120 -5.82 12.65 -18.23
N CYS A 121 -5.68 11.34 -18.46
CA CYS A 121 -6.61 10.53 -19.23
C CYS A 121 -7.42 9.59 -18.33
N VAL A 122 -8.44 8.94 -18.91
CA VAL A 122 -9.26 7.94 -18.23
C VAL A 122 -9.03 6.58 -18.89
N VAL A 123 -8.77 5.56 -18.07
CA VAL A 123 -8.61 4.18 -18.54
C VAL A 123 -9.97 3.60 -18.91
N MET A 124 -10.09 3.00 -20.09
CA MET A 124 -11.30 2.33 -20.54
C MET A 124 -10.98 1.01 -21.25
N SER A 125 -11.81 0.00 -21.03
CA SER A 125 -11.83 -1.19 -21.88
C SER A 125 -12.29 -0.81 -23.30
N PRO A 126 -12.03 -1.66 -24.32
CA PRO A 126 -12.45 -1.39 -25.69
C PRO A 126 -13.96 -1.17 -25.80
N GLU A 127 -14.76 -1.90 -25.03
CA GLU A 127 -16.21 -1.80 -25.00
C GLU A 127 -16.65 -0.44 -24.45
N LEU A 128 -16.14 -0.04 -23.28
CA LEU A 128 -16.51 1.24 -22.67
C LEU A 128 -15.98 2.44 -23.46
N ALA A 129 -14.78 2.34 -24.05
CA ALA A 129 -14.23 3.39 -24.91
C ALA A 129 -15.13 3.67 -26.12
N SER A 130 -15.72 2.63 -26.72
CA SER A 130 -16.65 2.76 -27.85
C SER A 130 -17.93 3.54 -27.51
N VAL A 131 -18.35 3.51 -26.24
CA VAL A 131 -19.54 4.22 -25.74
C VAL A 131 -19.18 5.62 -25.26
N TYR A 132 -18.18 5.73 -24.37
CA TYR A 132 -17.89 6.96 -23.67
C TYR A 132 -17.07 7.95 -24.49
N SER A 133 -16.32 7.53 -25.50
CA SER A 133 -15.59 8.47 -26.38
C SER A 133 -16.56 9.44 -27.08
N GLU A 134 -17.66 8.93 -27.65
CA GLU A 134 -18.68 9.76 -28.27
C GLU A 134 -19.51 10.51 -27.21
N LYS A 135 -20.00 9.79 -26.18
CA LYS A 135 -20.85 10.36 -25.13
C LYS A 135 -20.20 11.55 -24.41
N TRP A 136 -18.91 11.44 -24.09
CA TRP A 136 -18.15 12.46 -23.36
C TRP A 136 -17.34 13.38 -24.28
N GLN A 137 -17.36 13.14 -25.60
CA GLN A 137 -16.59 13.89 -26.61
C GLN A 137 -15.09 13.91 -26.30
N LEU A 138 -14.56 12.77 -25.85
CA LEU A 138 -13.14 12.62 -25.50
C LEU A 138 -12.40 11.89 -26.62
N PRO A 139 -11.23 12.40 -27.07
CA PRO A 139 -10.40 11.69 -28.02
C PRO A 139 -9.71 10.49 -27.35
N VAL A 140 -9.51 9.41 -28.11
CA VAL A 140 -8.57 8.35 -27.74
C VAL A 140 -7.15 8.89 -27.93
N LYS A 141 -6.39 9.00 -26.83
CA LYS A 141 -5.01 9.54 -26.80
C LYS A 141 -3.96 8.44 -26.94
N GLU A 142 -4.30 7.24 -26.50
CA GLU A 142 -3.43 6.06 -26.56
C GLU A 142 -4.32 4.80 -26.62
N ASP A 143 -3.85 3.78 -27.34
CA ASP A 143 -4.56 2.51 -27.54
C ASP A 143 -3.53 1.36 -27.52
N PHE A 144 -3.61 0.52 -26.49
CA PHE A 144 -2.66 -0.57 -26.28
C PHE A 144 -2.99 -1.86 -27.02
N ARG A 145 -4.14 -1.94 -27.70
CA ARG A 145 -4.58 -3.17 -28.36
C ARG A 145 -3.60 -3.65 -29.43
N GLY A 146 -3.20 -4.92 -29.32
CA GLY A 146 -2.33 -5.58 -30.30
C GLY A 146 -0.90 -5.02 -30.37
N ARG A 147 -0.46 -4.24 -29.37
CA ARG A 147 0.89 -3.65 -29.35
C ARG A 147 1.97 -4.56 -28.79
N PHE A 148 1.59 -5.59 -28.02
CA PHE A 148 2.51 -6.47 -27.33
C PHE A 148 2.14 -7.92 -27.61
N ASP A 149 3.09 -8.70 -28.13
CA ASP A 149 2.88 -10.06 -28.62
C ASP A 149 3.94 -11.05 -28.10
N GLY A 150 4.86 -10.59 -27.25
CA GLY A 150 5.96 -11.40 -26.72
C GLY A 150 7.19 -11.44 -27.64
N SER A 151 7.23 -10.66 -28.72
CA SER A 151 8.39 -10.63 -29.62
C SER A 151 9.68 -10.10 -28.98
N GLU A 152 9.63 -9.28 -27.91
CA GLU A 152 10.83 -8.78 -27.22
C GLU A 152 11.35 -9.79 -26.16
N THR A 153 10.45 -10.43 -25.41
CA THR A 153 10.83 -11.20 -24.22
C THR A 153 10.35 -12.65 -24.20
N GLY A 154 9.51 -13.05 -25.15
CA GLY A 154 8.71 -14.29 -25.08
C GLY A 154 7.44 -14.15 -24.25
N SER A 155 7.14 -12.96 -23.71
CA SER A 155 5.98 -12.68 -22.85
C SER A 155 5.37 -11.33 -23.21
N ALA A 156 4.11 -11.30 -23.64
CA ALA A 156 3.41 -10.04 -23.97
C ALA A 156 3.29 -9.11 -22.74
N LYS A 157 3.13 -9.70 -21.54
CA LYS A 157 3.15 -8.98 -20.27
C LYS A 157 4.48 -8.25 -20.04
N ASN A 158 5.60 -8.94 -20.24
CA ASN A 158 6.92 -8.37 -20.01
C ASN A 158 7.31 -7.37 -21.11
N ASP A 159 6.91 -7.59 -22.37
CA ASP A 159 7.06 -6.60 -23.45
C ASP A 159 6.38 -5.28 -23.08
N ALA A 160 5.15 -5.36 -22.57
CA ALA A 160 4.39 -4.21 -22.11
C ALA A 160 5.11 -3.46 -20.97
N TYR A 161 5.52 -4.16 -19.91
CA TYR A 161 6.20 -3.50 -18.80
C TYR A 161 7.57 -2.93 -19.18
N ARG A 162 8.35 -3.61 -20.01
CA ARG A 162 9.65 -3.07 -20.49
C ARG A 162 9.47 -1.84 -21.35
N TYR A 163 8.44 -1.80 -22.20
CA TYR A 163 8.05 -0.58 -22.90
C TYR A 163 7.71 0.55 -21.92
N ALA A 164 6.86 0.28 -20.92
CA ALA A 164 6.45 1.27 -19.93
C ALA A 164 7.62 1.81 -19.11
N VAL A 165 8.56 0.95 -18.72
CA VAL A 165 9.79 1.36 -18.01
C VAL A 165 10.63 2.32 -18.85
N ARG A 166 10.71 2.11 -20.17
CA ARG A 166 11.46 2.99 -21.07
C ARG A 166 10.75 4.34 -21.29
N GLU A 167 9.45 4.30 -21.56
CA GLU A 167 8.71 5.49 -22.03
C GLU A 167 8.11 6.33 -20.90
N TYR A 168 7.63 5.68 -19.82
CA TYR A 168 6.79 6.32 -18.82
C TYR A 168 7.49 6.52 -17.48
N LEU A 169 8.26 5.54 -16.98
CA LEU A 169 8.95 5.65 -15.68
C LEU A 169 9.84 6.91 -15.57
N PRO A 170 10.56 7.36 -16.62
CA PRO A 170 11.30 8.62 -16.63
C PRO A 170 10.44 9.89 -16.46
N ARG A 171 9.11 9.77 -16.33
CA ARG A 171 8.18 10.87 -16.13
C ARG A 171 7.31 10.70 -14.87
N CYS A 172 7.24 9.50 -14.29
CA CYS A 172 6.42 9.19 -13.12
C CYS A 172 6.92 9.85 -11.81
N SER A 173 6.16 9.78 -10.72
CA SER A 173 6.72 10.11 -9.40
C SER A 173 7.98 9.30 -9.10
N ALA A 174 8.99 9.91 -8.50
CA ALA A 174 10.14 9.19 -7.94
C ALA A 174 9.88 8.68 -6.51
N LYS A 175 8.81 9.18 -5.88
CA LYS A 175 8.39 8.83 -4.52
C LYS A 175 7.56 7.54 -4.48
N TYR A 176 6.84 7.22 -5.55
CA TYR A 176 5.86 6.13 -5.55
C TYR A 176 6.03 5.17 -6.73
N LEU A 177 6.00 3.88 -6.41
CA LEU A 177 5.70 2.75 -7.29
C LEU A 177 4.39 2.12 -6.80
N PHE A 178 3.64 1.49 -7.70
CA PHE A 178 2.34 0.91 -7.41
C PHE A 178 2.29 -0.56 -7.84
N LEU A 179 2.34 -1.48 -6.88
CA LEU A 179 2.23 -2.92 -7.10
C LEU A 179 0.75 -3.32 -7.05
N TYR A 180 0.05 -3.16 -8.16
CA TYR A 180 -1.40 -3.36 -8.24
C TYR A 180 -1.72 -4.51 -9.18
N GLU A 181 -2.57 -5.42 -8.70
CA GLU A 181 -3.06 -6.53 -9.51
C GLU A 181 -3.65 -6.02 -10.83
N ASP A 182 -3.20 -6.64 -11.93
CA ASP A 182 -3.78 -6.43 -13.26
C ASP A 182 -5.15 -7.10 -13.44
N ALA A 183 -5.65 -7.12 -14.68
CA ALA A 183 -6.99 -7.57 -14.98
C ALA A 183 -7.15 -9.10 -15.13
N TYR A 184 -6.08 -9.91 -14.98
CA TYR A 184 -6.06 -11.33 -15.40
C TYR A 184 -7.19 -12.15 -14.75
N TYR A 185 -7.28 -12.14 -13.41
CA TYR A 185 -8.42 -12.71 -12.68
C TYR A 185 -9.47 -11.65 -12.36
N ALA A 186 -9.02 -10.50 -11.87
CA ALA A 186 -9.86 -9.49 -11.23
C ALA A 186 -11.04 -9.03 -12.10
N ARG A 187 -10.86 -8.91 -13.43
CA ARG A 187 -11.93 -8.44 -14.31
C ARG A 187 -13.09 -9.41 -14.42
N SER A 188 -12.83 -10.69 -14.64
CA SER A 188 -13.89 -11.70 -14.78
C SER A 188 -14.59 -12.01 -13.45
N GLU A 189 -13.90 -11.80 -12.34
CA GLU A 189 -14.44 -11.92 -10.99
C GLU A 189 -15.19 -10.66 -10.52
N GLY A 190 -15.02 -9.53 -11.22
CA GLY A 190 -15.56 -8.24 -10.79
C GLY A 190 -14.90 -7.71 -9.51
N SER A 191 -13.66 -8.13 -9.25
CA SER A 191 -12.90 -7.74 -8.06
C SER A 191 -12.48 -6.27 -8.15
N LEU A 192 -13.04 -5.43 -7.27
CA LEU A 192 -12.79 -3.99 -7.31
C LEU A 192 -11.57 -3.56 -6.48
N GLY A 193 -10.99 -4.45 -5.68
CA GLY A 193 -9.99 -4.12 -4.64
C GLY A 193 -8.87 -3.20 -5.13
N TYR A 194 -8.17 -3.58 -6.21
CA TYR A 194 -7.11 -2.75 -6.81
C TYR A 194 -7.60 -1.73 -7.84
N THR A 195 -8.88 -1.74 -8.22
CA THR A 195 -9.40 -0.65 -9.07
C THR A 195 -9.61 0.60 -8.25
N VAL A 196 -10.13 0.48 -7.03
CA VAL A 196 -10.53 1.63 -6.18
C VAL A 196 -9.34 2.37 -5.57
N THR A 197 -8.17 1.74 -5.49
CA THR A 197 -6.92 2.34 -5.01
C THR A 197 -6.18 3.13 -6.10
N ARG A 198 -6.60 3.01 -7.38
CA ARG A 198 -5.96 3.70 -8.51
C ARG A 198 -6.19 5.20 -8.53
N ASP A 199 -7.11 5.72 -7.70
CA ASP A 199 -7.22 7.17 -7.49
C ASP A 199 -5.89 7.74 -6.98
N TRP A 200 -5.18 7.01 -6.11
CA TRP A 200 -3.88 7.39 -5.58
C TRP A 200 -2.76 7.37 -6.61
N SER A 201 -2.69 6.33 -7.45
CA SER A 201 -1.68 6.24 -8.50
C SER A 201 -1.88 7.29 -9.60
N VAL A 202 -3.13 7.58 -9.96
CA VAL A 202 -3.48 8.64 -10.92
C VAL A 202 -3.21 10.04 -10.36
N LEU A 203 -3.51 10.28 -9.08
CA LEU A 203 -3.19 11.54 -8.40
C LEU A 203 -1.68 11.79 -8.39
N ASN A 204 -0.89 10.78 -8.03
CA ASN A 204 0.56 10.89 -7.86
C ASN A 204 1.37 10.70 -9.14
N LYS A 205 0.72 10.41 -10.28
CA LYS A 205 1.42 10.09 -11.54
C LYS A 205 2.40 8.93 -11.36
N GLY A 206 1.94 7.89 -10.68
CA GLY A 206 2.72 6.71 -10.33
C GLY A 206 2.99 5.78 -11.48
N PHE A 207 4.06 4.99 -11.38
CA PHE A 207 4.27 3.82 -12.24
C PHE A 207 3.59 2.61 -11.61
N VAL A 208 2.69 1.96 -12.35
CA VAL A 208 1.90 0.81 -11.89
C VAL A 208 2.41 -0.47 -12.55
N TYR A 209 2.58 -1.53 -11.77
CA TYR A 209 3.10 -2.82 -12.23
C TYR A 209 2.55 -3.99 -11.42
N ASP A 210 2.77 -5.19 -11.95
CA ASP A 210 2.41 -6.47 -11.37
C ASP A 210 3.33 -7.54 -11.93
N LEU A 211 4.38 -7.87 -11.19
CA LEU A 211 5.48 -8.73 -11.62
C LEU A 211 5.87 -9.68 -10.48
N SER A 212 6.05 -10.95 -10.81
CA SER A 212 6.49 -11.96 -9.84
C SER A 212 7.89 -11.63 -9.28
N PRO A 213 8.12 -11.80 -7.96
CA PRO A 213 9.45 -11.68 -7.37
C PRO A 213 10.30 -12.94 -7.58
N TRP A 214 9.74 -14.04 -8.06
CA TRP A 214 10.41 -15.33 -8.17
C TRP A 214 11.19 -15.52 -9.47
N GLY A 215 12.34 -16.19 -9.37
CA GLY A 215 13.23 -16.48 -10.50
C GLY A 215 13.22 -17.93 -10.98
N ASP A 216 12.62 -18.84 -10.22
CA ASP A 216 12.75 -20.29 -10.40
C ASP A 216 11.47 -21.00 -10.88
N GLU A 217 10.37 -20.26 -11.02
CA GLU A 217 9.09 -20.71 -11.61
C GLU A 217 8.44 -19.62 -12.47
N THR A 218 7.42 -20.00 -13.22
CA THR A 218 6.56 -19.06 -13.98
C THR A 218 5.32 -18.73 -13.15
N PRO A 219 4.78 -17.51 -13.29
CA PRO A 219 3.55 -17.14 -12.58
C PRO A 219 2.29 -17.68 -13.27
N ALA A 220 1.18 -17.74 -12.53
CA ALA A 220 -0.10 -18.26 -13.02
C ALA A 220 -0.71 -17.48 -14.20
N ASP A 221 -0.36 -16.21 -14.35
CA ASP A 221 -0.92 -15.31 -15.38
C ASP A 221 -0.14 -15.33 -16.70
N ASP A 222 1.00 -16.02 -16.74
CA ASP A 222 1.89 -16.06 -17.89
C ASP A 222 2.79 -17.31 -17.84
N GLU A 223 2.15 -18.49 -17.89
CA GLU A 223 2.81 -19.79 -17.69
C GLU A 223 3.82 -20.15 -18.79
N GLU A 224 3.69 -19.55 -19.98
CA GLU A 224 4.54 -19.82 -21.15
C GLU A 224 5.84 -19.00 -21.18
N GLN A 225 5.98 -18.00 -20.29
CA GLN A 225 7.22 -17.22 -20.20
C GLN A 225 8.42 -18.09 -19.81
N GLN A 226 9.64 -17.61 -20.05
CA GLN A 226 10.80 -18.25 -19.41
C GLN A 226 10.81 -17.94 -17.91
N PRO A 227 11.06 -18.92 -17.01
CA PRO A 227 11.18 -18.68 -15.58
C PRO A 227 12.12 -17.51 -15.28
N GLY A 228 11.67 -16.60 -14.40
CA GLY A 228 12.40 -15.39 -14.02
C GLY A 228 12.31 -14.21 -14.99
N THR A 229 11.52 -14.28 -16.07
CA THR A 229 11.33 -13.12 -16.97
C THR A 229 10.68 -11.95 -16.24
N ASP A 230 9.65 -12.20 -15.43
CA ASP A 230 9.04 -11.21 -14.53
C ASP A 230 10.07 -10.57 -13.58
N LEU A 231 10.87 -11.39 -12.87
CA LEU A 231 11.88 -10.89 -11.93
C LEU A 231 12.96 -10.02 -12.60
N GLU A 232 13.38 -10.37 -13.81
CA GLU A 232 14.34 -9.54 -14.55
C GLU A 232 13.73 -8.22 -15.00
N THR A 233 12.46 -8.21 -15.42
CA THR A 233 11.73 -6.97 -15.69
C THR A 233 11.50 -6.14 -14.43
N TYR A 234 11.25 -6.79 -13.28
CA TYR A 234 11.10 -6.14 -11.98
C TYR A 234 12.41 -5.44 -11.57
N LYS A 235 13.54 -6.15 -11.63
CA LYS A 235 14.87 -5.57 -11.36
C LYS A 235 15.22 -4.45 -12.34
N LEU A 236 14.81 -4.56 -13.62
CA LEU A 236 14.98 -3.49 -14.60
C LEU A 236 14.22 -2.22 -14.17
N MET A 237 12.96 -2.36 -13.77
CA MET A 237 12.14 -1.26 -13.25
C MET A 237 12.78 -0.63 -12.00
N LEU A 238 13.20 -1.44 -11.03
CA LEU A 238 13.81 -0.96 -9.78
C LEU A 238 15.11 -0.21 -10.04
N ARG A 239 15.97 -0.69 -10.94
CA ARG A 239 17.20 0.03 -11.36
C ARG A 239 16.86 1.37 -12.02
N ALA A 240 15.81 1.41 -12.85
CA ALA A 240 15.38 2.66 -13.49
C ALA A 240 14.82 3.66 -12.47
N MET A 241 14.05 3.19 -11.48
CA MET A 241 13.56 4.02 -10.38
C MET A 241 14.68 4.50 -9.46
N ASP A 242 15.62 3.63 -9.08
CA ASP A 242 16.79 3.97 -8.28
C ASP A 242 17.60 5.08 -8.95
N LYS A 243 17.84 4.97 -10.26
CA LYS A 243 18.50 6.00 -11.07
C LYS A 243 17.70 7.31 -11.12
N ARG A 244 16.36 7.23 -11.22
CA ARG A 244 15.47 8.41 -11.25
C ARG A 244 15.51 9.17 -9.93
N ARG A 245 15.40 8.43 -8.82
CA ARG A 245 15.26 8.98 -7.47
C ARG A 245 16.58 9.43 -6.88
N GLY A 246 17.67 8.71 -7.15
CA GLY A 246 18.97 8.92 -6.53
C GLY A 246 19.10 8.26 -5.14
N PRO A 247 20.27 8.37 -4.50
CA PRO A 247 20.61 7.58 -3.31
C PRO A 247 20.08 8.14 -1.99
N GLU A 248 19.68 9.42 -1.95
CA GLU A 248 19.34 10.14 -0.71
C GLU A 248 17.86 10.03 -0.30
N GLN A 249 17.03 9.47 -1.16
CA GLN A 249 15.59 9.35 -0.95
C GLN A 249 15.17 7.89 -0.99
N PHE A 250 13.93 7.64 -0.59
CA PHE A 250 13.29 6.33 -0.67
C PHE A 250 12.06 6.39 -1.57
N THR A 251 11.75 5.26 -2.20
CA THR A 251 10.51 5.07 -2.98
C THR A 251 9.59 4.16 -2.20
N GLU A 252 8.36 4.61 -1.98
CA GLU A 252 7.29 3.76 -1.47
C GLU A 252 6.76 2.89 -2.60
N VAL A 253 6.69 1.59 -2.36
CA VAL A 253 5.92 0.64 -3.17
C VAL A 253 4.56 0.51 -2.49
N CYS A 254 3.54 1.17 -3.03
CA CYS A 254 2.16 1.07 -2.55
C CYS A 254 1.48 -0.12 -3.22
N GLY A 255 0.84 -1.02 -2.48
CA GLY A 255 0.16 -2.18 -3.07
C GLY A 255 0.48 -3.47 -2.36
N PHE A 256 0.20 -4.60 -2.99
CA PHE A 256 0.60 -5.92 -2.51
C PHE A 256 0.68 -6.87 -3.70
N PHE A 257 1.53 -7.87 -3.60
CA PHE A 257 1.66 -8.89 -4.64
C PHE A 257 0.38 -9.76 -4.67
N CYS A 258 0.07 -10.33 -5.84
CA CYS A 258 -1.09 -11.20 -5.98
C CYS A 258 -0.73 -12.63 -5.56
N PHE A 259 -1.15 -13.04 -4.36
CA PHE A 259 -0.96 -14.41 -3.86
C PHE A 259 -1.41 -15.47 -4.87
N LYS A 260 -2.58 -15.29 -5.50
CA LYS A 260 -3.13 -16.25 -6.46
C LYS A 260 -2.27 -16.44 -7.72
N LYS A 261 -1.44 -15.45 -8.06
CA LYS A 261 -0.54 -15.51 -9.23
C LYS A 261 0.86 -16.00 -8.91
N TYR A 262 1.36 -15.70 -7.72
CA TYR A 262 2.78 -15.83 -7.38
C TYR A 262 3.07 -16.77 -6.22
N SER A 263 2.06 -17.49 -5.72
CA SER A 263 2.21 -18.46 -4.62
C SER A 263 1.20 -19.61 -4.73
N SER A 264 1.28 -20.59 -3.82
CA SER A 264 0.37 -21.75 -3.73
C SER A 264 -1.07 -21.40 -3.34
N HIS A 265 -1.42 -20.11 -3.22
CA HIS A 265 -2.77 -19.66 -2.87
C HIS A 265 -3.74 -19.81 -4.05
N GLY A 266 -5.03 -19.93 -3.74
CA GLY A 266 -6.08 -19.89 -4.78
C GLY A 266 -6.05 -21.08 -5.77
N GLY A 267 -5.32 -22.15 -5.44
CA GLY A 267 -5.23 -23.38 -6.24
C GLY A 267 -4.17 -23.35 -7.35
N HIS A 268 -3.33 -22.32 -7.42
CA HIS A 268 -2.18 -22.31 -8.31
C HIS A 268 -1.10 -23.31 -7.82
N VAL A 269 -0.53 -24.07 -8.74
CA VAL A 269 0.55 -25.03 -8.43
C VAL A 269 1.87 -24.28 -8.42
N SER A 270 2.28 -23.80 -7.25
CA SER A 270 3.52 -23.06 -7.02
C SER A 270 4.40 -23.74 -5.98
N ARG A 271 5.71 -23.52 -6.08
CA ARG A 271 6.71 -23.96 -5.10
C ARG A 271 6.73 -23.10 -3.83
N HIS A 272 6.12 -21.93 -3.89
CA HIS A 272 6.26 -20.89 -2.88
C HIS A 272 4.94 -20.66 -2.15
N GLU A 273 5.00 -20.61 -0.83
CA GLU A 273 3.85 -20.31 0.00
C GLU A 273 3.53 -18.79 -0.02
N PRO A 274 2.32 -18.38 0.39
CA PRO A 274 1.92 -16.98 0.40
C PRO A 274 2.88 -16.07 1.17
N VAL A 275 3.12 -16.37 2.46
CA VAL A 275 3.99 -15.54 3.32
C VAL A 275 5.44 -15.47 2.79
N PRO A 276 6.06 -16.57 2.33
CA PRO A 276 7.34 -16.47 1.62
C PRO A 276 7.35 -15.52 0.41
N THR A 277 6.28 -15.47 -0.36
CA THR A 277 6.20 -14.57 -1.53
C THR A 277 6.17 -13.10 -1.11
N GLU A 278 5.57 -12.79 0.04
CA GLU A 278 5.63 -11.47 0.66
C GLU A 278 7.06 -11.03 0.95
N TRP A 279 7.78 -11.90 1.66
CA TRP A 279 9.12 -11.61 2.11
C TRP A 279 10.10 -11.52 0.94
N GLU A 280 9.95 -12.35 -0.09
CA GLU A 280 10.76 -12.25 -1.31
C GLU A 280 10.53 -10.90 -2.01
N THR A 281 9.29 -10.39 -2.02
CA THR A 281 9.01 -9.07 -2.59
C THR A 281 9.82 -7.98 -1.87
N VAL A 282 9.83 -7.99 -0.54
CA VAL A 282 10.59 -7.01 0.26
C VAL A 282 12.11 -7.20 0.11
N TYR A 283 12.56 -8.45 -0.02
CA TYR A 283 13.96 -8.80 -0.28
C TYR A 283 14.47 -8.21 -1.61
N VAL A 284 13.63 -8.27 -2.65
CA VAL A 284 13.95 -7.76 -4.00
C VAL A 284 14.02 -6.22 -4.02
N ILE A 285 13.12 -5.52 -3.32
CA ILE A 285 13.02 -4.05 -3.41
C ILE A 285 13.98 -3.32 -2.45
N SER A 286 14.28 -3.88 -1.27
CA SER A 286 15.05 -3.21 -0.22
C SER A 286 16.44 -2.69 -0.65
N PRO A 287 17.23 -3.43 -1.48
CA PRO A 287 18.53 -2.95 -1.97
C PRO A 287 18.47 -1.66 -2.80
N TYR A 288 17.29 -1.32 -3.32
CA TYR A 288 17.06 -0.15 -4.17
C TYR A 288 16.49 1.03 -3.38
N ASN A 289 16.60 1.07 -2.05
CA ASN A 289 15.90 2.04 -1.16
C ASN A 289 14.39 2.12 -1.45
N CYS A 290 13.78 0.98 -1.71
CA CYS A 290 12.33 0.87 -1.82
C CYS A 290 11.79 0.19 -0.57
N TYR A 291 10.61 0.58 -0.12
CA TYR A 291 9.90 -0.03 1.00
C TYR A 291 8.47 -0.31 0.64
N GLN A 292 7.90 -1.36 1.23
CA GLN A 292 6.50 -1.69 1.01
C GLN A 292 5.61 -0.87 1.96
N ASN A 293 4.55 -0.31 1.41
CA ASN A 293 3.35 0.04 2.12
C ASN A 293 2.23 -0.85 1.58
N THR A 294 1.78 -1.78 2.41
CA THR A 294 0.86 -2.83 1.98
C THR A 294 -0.54 -2.26 1.74
N VAL A 295 -1.08 -2.50 0.55
CA VAL A 295 -2.49 -2.22 0.21
C VAL A 295 -3.02 -3.47 -0.45
N ALA A 296 -3.74 -4.31 0.30
CA ALA A 296 -4.18 -5.62 -0.17
C ALA A 296 -5.54 -5.57 -0.90
N SER A 297 -6.46 -4.72 -0.43
CA SER A 297 -7.78 -4.46 -1.06
C SER A 297 -8.50 -3.29 -0.37
N ASP A 298 -9.61 -2.84 -0.98
CA ASP A 298 -10.69 -2.04 -0.36
C ASP A 298 -10.27 -0.73 0.34
N CYS A 299 -9.14 -0.16 -0.07
CA CYS A 299 -8.64 1.10 0.46
C CYS A 299 -9.13 2.27 -0.41
N TYR A 300 -10.36 2.74 -0.12
CA TYR A 300 -10.98 3.83 -0.87
C TYR A 300 -10.41 5.21 -0.49
N ASN A 301 -10.60 6.19 -1.38
CA ASN A 301 -10.47 7.62 -1.11
C ASN A 301 -9.09 8.10 -0.66
N GLN A 302 -8.02 7.39 -1.00
CA GLN A 302 -6.64 7.81 -0.71
C GLN A 302 -6.37 9.23 -1.24
N SER A 303 -6.90 9.54 -2.43
CA SER A 303 -6.80 10.87 -3.04
C SER A 303 -7.55 11.98 -2.28
N VAL A 304 -8.50 11.65 -1.40
CA VAL A 304 -9.17 12.60 -0.50
C VAL A 304 -8.39 12.72 0.81
N HIS A 305 -8.17 11.59 1.48
CA HIS A 305 -7.56 11.54 2.81
C HIS A 305 -6.18 12.20 2.85
N SER A 306 -5.38 12.01 1.79
CA SER A 306 -4.06 12.62 1.63
C SER A 306 -4.02 14.16 1.64
N HIS A 307 -5.15 14.86 1.51
CA HIS A 307 -5.20 16.34 1.63
C HIS A 307 -5.17 16.85 3.06
N PHE A 308 -5.44 15.99 4.04
CA PHE A 308 -5.33 16.40 5.42
C PHE A 308 -3.86 16.65 5.78
N THR A 309 -3.59 17.74 6.50
CA THR A 309 -2.23 18.09 6.94
C THR A 309 -1.94 17.42 8.29
N PRO A 310 -0.99 16.45 8.36
CA PRO A 310 -0.64 15.80 9.60
C PRO A 310 -0.18 16.78 10.69
N ARG A 311 -0.60 16.53 11.92
CA ARG A 311 -0.16 17.28 13.09
C ARG A 311 1.16 16.70 13.60
N LYS A 312 1.97 17.55 14.23
CA LYS A 312 3.04 17.06 15.10
C LYS A 312 2.43 16.70 16.43
N VAL A 313 2.55 15.44 16.84
CA VAL A 313 1.93 14.91 18.06
C VAL A 313 2.97 14.58 19.12
N LYS A 314 2.50 14.35 20.34
CA LYS A 314 3.31 13.84 21.45
C LYS A 314 2.68 12.56 21.99
N GLN A 315 3.45 11.47 21.96
CA GLN A 315 3.03 10.14 22.37
C GLN A 315 2.97 10.01 23.91
N GLY A 316 3.79 10.74 24.65
CA GLY A 316 3.90 10.50 26.09
C GLY A 316 4.60 9.16 26.37
N ARG A 317 5.25 9.08 27.53
CA ARG A 317 6.04 7.92 27.95
C ARG A 317 5.61 7.52 29.36
N PRO A 318 5.43 6.23 29.65
CA PRO A 318 5.20 5.78 31.01
C PRO A 318 6.45 6.03 31.87
N ASP A 319 6.26 6.17 33.17
CA ASP A 319 7.39 6.19 34.11
C ASP A 319 8.10 4.82 34.11
N LEU A 320 9.42 4.84 33.99
CA LEU A 320 10.22 3.61 34.03
C LEU A 320 10.23 3.03 35.45
N LEU A 321 9.85 1.77 35.57
CA LEU A 321 9.85 1.03 36.83
C LEU A 321 11.04 0.06 36.87
N LEU A 322 11.60 -0.15 38.07
CA LEU A 322 12.55 -1.23 38.27
C LEU A 322 11.80 -2.57 38.10
N PRO A 323 12.34 -3.53 37.32
CA PRO A 323 11.70 -4.82 37.13
C PRO A 323 11.69 -5.59 38.46
N ASP A 324 10.54 -6.17 38.78
CA ASP A 324 10.36 -7.08 39.91
C ASP A 324 10.78 -8.48 39.46
N PRO A 325 11.88 -9.05 40.00
CA PRO A 325 12.38 -10.34 39.55
C PRO A 325 11.44 -11.51 39.87
N SER A 326 10.38 -11.29 40.63
CA SER A 326 9.36 -12.30 40.92
C SER A 326 8.22 -12.35 39.90
N LYS A 327 8.22 -11.46 38.90
CA LYS A 327 7.14 -11.32 37.91
C LYS A 327 7.60 -11.69 36.51
N THR A 328 6.65 -12.20 35.73
CA THR A 328 6.74 -12.28 34.27
C THR A 328 6.07 -11.04 33.69
N TYR A 329 6.75 -10.38 32.76
CA TYR A 329 6.23 -9.22 32.05
C TYR A 329 5.77 -9.64 30.66
N VAL A 330 4.58 -9.20 30.27
CA VAL A 330 3.98 -9.48 28.97
C VAL A 330 3.56 -8.16 28.35
N SER A 331 3.88 -7.98 27.07
CA SER A 331 3.36 -6.90 26.23
C SER A 331 2.53 -7.52 25.12
N VAL A 332 1.38 -6.93 24.82
CA VAL A 332 0.58 -7.32 23.66
C VAL A 332 0.77 -6.27 22.57
N PHE A 333 1.35 -6.70 21.45
CA PHE A 333 1.59 -5.91 20.27
C PHE A 333 0.50 -6.21 19.23
N MET A 334 -0.26 -5.20 18.85
CA MET A 334 -1.25 -5.27 17.78
C MET A 334 -0.53 -4.97 16.46
N ALA A 335 -0.21 -6.00 15.69
CA ALA A 335 0.53 -5.92 14.43
C ALA A 335 -0.38 -5.73 13.20
N ASP A 336 0.22 -5.79 12.02
CA ASP A 336 -0.35 -5.69 10.67
C ASP A 336 -0.85 -4.29 10.26
N TYR A 337 -0.70 -3.25 11.10
CA TYR A 337 -0.94 -1.86 10.66
C TYR A 337 0.32 -1.20 10.08
N ASP A 338 1.27 -2.01 9.60
CA ASP A 338 2.18 -1.57 8.56
C ASP A 338 1.49 -1.37 7.20
N SER A 339 0.33 -2.03 7.07
CA SER A 339 -0.54 -2.07 5.91
C SER A 339 -1.67 -1.04 6.01
N ALA A 340 -1.94 -0.36 4.89
CA ALA A 340 -3.05 0.55 4.75
C ALA A 340 -4.41 -0.18 4.82
N THR A 341 -4.49 -1.45 4.41
CA THR A 341 -5.76 -2.21 4.45
C THR A 341 -6.25 -2.45 5.88
N PRO A 342 -5.46 -3.01 6.82
CA PRO A 342 -5.84 -3.08 8.23
C PRO A 342 -6.06 -1.71 8.86
N LEU A 343 -5.22 -0.70 8.56
CA LEU A 343 -5.42 0.67 9.05
C LEU A 343 -6.79 1.24 8.64
N TYR A 344 -7.19 1.02 7.40
CA TYR A 344 -8.41 1.57 6.84
C TYR A 344 -9.64 0.73 7.19
N ASP A 345 -9.56 -0.59 7.05
CA ASP A 345 -10.73 -1.48 7.08
C ASP A 345 -10.93 -2.19 8.43
N PHE A 346 -9.84 -2.56 9.11
CA PHE A 346 -9.92 -3.40 10.33
C PHE A 346 -9.84 -2.56 11.60
N LEU A 347 -9.02 -1.50 11.60
CA LEU A 347 -8.85 -0.60 12.73
C LEU A 347 -10.18 -0.12 13.32
N PRO A 348 -11.21 0.28 12.54
CA PRO A 348 -12.46 0.75 13.13
C PRO A 348 -13.10 -0.27 14.09
N GLU A 349 -13.00 -1.58 13.81
CA GLU A 349 -13.59 -2.63 14.65
C GLU A 349 -12.90 -2.69 16.01
N TYR A 350 -11.57 -2.80 16.01
CA TYR A 350 -10.78 -2.96 17.23
C TYR A 350 -10.62 -1.65 18.00
N TRP A 351 -10.49 -0.53 17.28
CA TRP A 351 -10.33 0.78 17.89
C TRP A 351 -11.63 1.20 18.57
N THR A 352 -12.81 0.89 18.03
CA THR A 352 -14.07 1.30 18.68
C THR A 352 -14.62 0.29 19.69
N ASP A 353 -13.92 -0.82 19.96
CA ASP A 353 -14.36 -1.80 20.95
C ASP A 353 -14.50 -1.14 22.34
N PRO A 354 -15.69 -1.25 22.99
CA PRO A 354 -15.93 -0.65 24.30
C PRO A 354 -15.01 -1.19 25.43
N LYS A 355 -14.33 -2.31 25.22
CA LYS A 355 -13.33 -2.88 26.14
C LYS A 355 -11.92 -2.33 25.92
N ARG A 356 -11.66 -1.59 24.84
CA ARG A 356 -10.37 -0.96 24.60
C ARG A 356 -9.98 -0.09 25.80
N GLY A 357 -8.75 -0.26 26.26
CA GLY A 357 -8.22 0.43 27.44
C GLY A 357 -8.36 -0.33 28.76
N SER A 358 -9.07 -1.47 28.78
CA SER A 358 -9.12 -2.35 29.96
C SER A 358 -7.79 -3.03 30.30
N ILE A 359 -6.93 -3.22 29.29
CA ILE A 359 -5.53 -3.64 29.41
C ILE A 359 -4.67 -2.79 28.45
N PRO A 360 -3.36 -2.66 28.70
CA PRO A 360 -2.48 -1.92 27.80
C PRO A 360 -2.20 -2.68 26.50
N PHE A 361 -2.24 -1.95 25.39
CA PHE A 361 -1.82 -2.43 24.08
C PHE A 361 -0.73 -1.53 23.51
N THR A 362 0.27 -2.15 22.88
CA THR A 362 1.12 -1.47 21.92
C THR A 362 0.51 -1.66 20.54
N TRP A 363 0.12 -0.58 19.88
CA TRP A 363 -0.38 -0.60 18.51
C TRP A 363 0.79 -0.35 17.56
N GLY A 364 1.16 -1.37 16.78
CA GLY A 364 2.07 -1.20 15.66
C GLY A 364 1.37 -0.43 14.57
N VAL A 365 1.82 0.78 14.24
CA VAL A 365 1.33 1.56 13.11
C VAL A 365 2.53 2.04 12.31
N ASN A 366 2.59 1.71 11.03
CA ASN A 366 3.62 2.28 10.15
C ASN A 366 3.39 3.80 10.00
N PRO A 367 4.29 4.65 10.50
CA PRO A 367 4.08 6.08 10.48
C PRO A 367 4.20 6.69 9.07
N SER A 368 4.70 5.95 8.06
CA SER A 368 4.69 6.40 6.66
C SER A 368 3.28 6.39 6.05
N LEU A 369 2.32 5.65 6.64
CA LEU A 369 0.91 5.68 6.25
C LEU A 369 0.30 7.09 6.36
N ALA A 370 0.95 7.98 7.12
CA ALA A 370 0.63 9.40 7.15
C ALA A 370 0.84 10.13 5.82
N ASP A 371 1.38 9.50 4.78
CA ASP A 371 1.40 10.09 3.44
C ASP A 371 0.14 9.72 2.63
N THR A 372 -0.54 8.63 2.98
CA THR A 372 -1.73 8.11 2.26
C THR A 372 -3.03 8.37 3.03
N TYR A 373 -3.04 8.09 4.34
CA TYR A 373 -4.17 8.28 5.26
C TYR A 373 -3.77 9.14 6.48
N PRO A 374 -3.28 10.38 6.27
CA PRO A 374 -2.79 11.24 7.35
C PRO A 374 -3.82 11.54 8.44
N ASP A 375 -5.10 11.67 8.07
CA ASP A 375 -6.19 11.95 9.00
C ASP A 375 -6.54 10.76 9.88
N ILE A 376 -6.45 9.54 9.35
CA ILE A 376 -6.65 8.30 10.11
C ILE A 376 -5.52 8.10 11.12
N VAL A 377 -4.26 8.29 10.71
CA VAL A 377 -3.11 8.20 11.64
C VAL A 377 -3.24 9.25 12.75
N ASP A 378 -3.59 10.50 12.41
CA ASP A 378 -3.81 11.54 13.41
C ASP A 378 -5.00 11.24 14.34
N TYR A 379 -6.06 10.61 13.84
CA TYR A 379 -7.22 10.19 14.64
C TYR A 379 -6.83 9.18 15.73
N ILE A 380 -5.92 8.24 15.43
CA ILE A 380 -5.38 7.30 16.43
C ILE A 380 -4.72 8.09 17.57
N TYR A 381 -3.84 9.04 17.24
CA TYR A 381 -3.17 9.86 18.24
C TYR A 381 -4.10 10.78 19.03
N GLU A 382 -5.15 11.30 18.38
CA GLU A 382 -6.17 12.15 19.00
C GLU A 382 -7.05 11.39 20.00
N THR A 383 -7.36 10.13 19.73
CA THR A 383 -8.40 9.37 20.45
C THR A 383 -7.89 8.23 21.32
N ARG A 384 -6.58 8.02 21.35
CA ARG A 384 -5.90 7.07 22.24
C ARG A 384 -6.20 7.35 23.71
N CYS A 385 -6.30 6.29 24.51
CA CYS A 385 -6.39 6.38 25.97
C CYS A 385 -5.01 6.13 26.62
N ALA A 386 -4.95 6.17 27.95
CA ALA A 386 -3.69 5.97 28.70
C ALA A 386 -3.10 4.55 28.54
N SER A 387 -3.91 3.58 28.11
CA SER A 387 -3.52 2.18 27.88
C SER A 387 -3.04 1.94 26.44
N ASP A 388 -3.11 2.93 25.57
CA ASP A 388 -2.68 2.81 24.17
C ASP A 388 -1.29 3.44 23.99
N TYR A 389 -0.32 2.63 23.58
CA TYR A 389 0.99 3.10 23.14
C TYR A 389 1.14 2.84 21.63
N ILE A 390 1.60 3.79 20.84
CA ILE A 390 1.81 3.58 19.40
C ILE A 390 3.30 3.34 19.14
N ALA A 391 3.63 2.33 18.37
CA ALA A 391 4.99 2.03 17.97
C ALA A 391 5.04 1.74 16.46
N ALA A 392 6.23 1.73 15.87
CA ALA A 392 6.31 1.41 14.46
C ALA A 392 5.97 -0.07 14.20
N ASP A 393 5.33 -0.34 13.07
CA ASP A 393 5.08 -1.70 12.60
C ASP A 393 5.94 -2.02 11.38
N ALA A 394 6.16 -3.31 11.15
CA ALA A 394 7.01 -3.90 10.11
C ALA A 394 8.21 -3.03 9.73
N SER A 395 9.29 -3.19 10.48
CA SER A 395 10.57 -2.50 10.38
C SER A 395 10.58 -1.08 10.95
N CYS A 396 9.88 -0.12 10.33
CA CYS A 396 9.90 1.29 10.77
C CYS A 396 8.88 2.14 9.98
N ALA A 397 9.31 3.23 9.33
CA ALA A 397 8.47 4.01 8.42
C ALA A 397 8.40 3.33 7.05
N GLY A 398 7.77 2.16 7.00
CA GLY A 398 7.67 1.28 5.84
C GLY A 398 8.26 -0.10 6.13
N TYR A 399 7.78 -1.10 5.40
CA TYR A 399 8.32 -2.45 5.49
C TYR A 399 9.60 -2.58 4.65
N PHE A 400 10.72 -2.74 5.36
CA PHE A 400 12.08 -2.97 4.86
C PHE A 400 12.62 -4.31 5.32
N ASN A 401 13.64 -4.81 4.64
CA ASN A 401 14.66 -5.66 5.26
C ASN A 401 15.94 -4.85 5.47
N PRO A 402 16.20 -4.30 6.67
CA PRO A 402 17.29 -3.35 6.89
C PRO A 402 18.68 -3.85 6.51
N ASN A 403 19.02 -5.13 6.74
CA ASN A 403 20.30 -5.70 6.36
C ASN A 403 20.51 -5.77 4.83
N ARG A 404 19.44 -5.66 4.04
CA ARG A 404 19.50 -5.62 2.57
C ARG A 404 19.81 -4.22 2.03
N ILE A 405 19.68 -3.17 2.84
CA ILE A 405 19.98 -1.80 2.43
C ILE A 405 21.51 -1.66 2.34
N PRO A 406 22.07 -1.17 1.21
CA PRO A 406 23.51 -0.97 1.09
C PRO A 406 24.04 -0.07 2.22
N PRO A 407 25.16 -0.42 2.88
CA PRO A 407 25.65 0.32 4.05
C PRO A 407 25.81 1.83 3.82
N GLU A 408 26.24 2.24 2.62
CA GLU A 408 26.38 3.65 2.22
C GLU A 408 25.05 4.41 2.14
N ARG A 409 23.91 3.70 2.12
CA ARG A 409 22.55 4.27 2.06
C ARG A 409 21.84 4.27 3.41
N LEU A 410 22.40 3.61 4.44
CA LEU A 410 21.85 3.60 5.79
C LEU A 410 21.69 4.99 6.44
N PRO A 411 22.53 6.02 6.13
CA PRO A 411 22.25 7.38 6.58
C PRO A 411 20.95 7.94 6.02
N ALA A 412 20.67 7.73 4.73
CA ALA A 412 19.41 8.15 4.11
C ALA A 412 18.22 7.36 4.69
N PHE A 413 18.41 6.07 5.01
CA PHE A 413 17.40 5.27 5.72
C PHE A 413 17.10 5.85 7.11
N ALA A 414 18.11 6.22 7.87
CA ALA A 414 17.93 6.85 9.18
C ALA A 414 17.18 8.20 9.07
N ASP A 415 17.52 9.02 8.06
CA ASP A 415 16.86 10.30 7.81
C ASP A 415 15.39 10.15 7.37
N HIS A 416 15.12 9.17 6.50
CA HIS A 416 13.76 8.79 6.09
C HIS A 416 12.90 8.46 7.31
N ASN A 417 13.39 7.60 8.20
CA ASN A 417 12.67 7.21 9.40
C ASN A 417 12.52 8.34 10.42
N ARG A 418 13.60 9.09 10.68
CA ARG A 418 13.59 10.20 11.64
C ARG A 418 12.52 11.24 11.31
N LYS A 419 12.29 11.53 10.03
CA LYS A 419 11.21 12.43 9.57
C LYS A 419 9.84 12.04 10.15
N TYR A 420 9.50 10.75 10.14
CA TYR A 420 8.20 10.26 10.62
C TYR A 420 8.19 10.09 12.14
N TYR A 421 9.28 9.58 12.71
CA TYR A 421 9.41 9.39 14.15
C TYR A 421 9.35 10.73 14.91
N ASP A 422 10.00 11.78 14.39
CA ASP A 422 9.95 13.12 14.95
C ASP A 422 8.56 13.76 14.88
N ARG A 423 7.76 13.42 13.86
CA ARG A 423 6.39 13.90 13.71
C ARG A 423 5.46 13.26 14.74
N TYR A 424 5.62 11.97 14.95
CA TYR A 424 4.74 11.16 15.79
C TYR A 424 5.27 10.89 17.21
N ASP A 425 6.44 11.43 17.55
CA ASP A 425 7.14 11.24 18.82
C ASP A 425 7.40 9.75 19.13
N MET A 426 7.55 8.93 18.07
CA MET A 426 7.87 7.50 18.15
C MET A 426 9.35 7.32 18.49
N THR A 427 9.65 6.28 19.27
CA THR A 427 11.01 5.95 19.73
C THR A 427 11.30 4.45 19.78
N LEU A 428 10.34 3.62 19.36
CA LEU A 428 10.38 2.16 19.45
C LEU A 428 10.06 1.51 18.10
N SER A 429 10.86 0.50 17.73
CA SER A 429 10.67 -0.38 16.57
C SER A 429 10.52 -1.83 17.04
N PRO A 430 9.33 -2.23 17.55
CA PRO A 430 9.12 -3.51 18.21
C PRO A 430 8.90 -4.69 17.26
N MET A 431 8.80 -4.46 15.95
CA MET A 431 8.71 -5.52 14.95
C MET A 431 9.52 -5.14 13.73
N VAL A 432 10.76 -5.63 13.63
CA VAL A 432 11.64 -5.42 12.48
C VAL A 432 11.83 -6.72 11.72
N LEU A 433 11.41 -6.73 10.47
CA LEU A 433 11.38 -7.93 9.64
C LEU A 433 12.68 -7.98 8.83
N ASP A 434 13.49 -9.01 9.03
CA ASP A 434 14.78 -9.14 8.34
C ASP A 434 15.16 -10.61 8.13
N TRP A 435 16.24 -10.83 7.38
CA TRP A 435 16.69 -12.16 6.97
C TRP A 435 17.85 -12.69 7.81
N ASP A 436 18.44 -11.81 8.63
CA ASP A 436 19.49 -12.13 9.58
C ASP A 436 19.44 -11.10 10.72
N GLN A 437 20.16 -11.37 11.81
CA GLN A 437 20.33 -10.43 12.91
C GLN A 437 20.86 -9.08 12.41
N PRO A 438 20.45 -7.96 13.03
CA PRO A 438 20.86 -6.64 12.57
C PRO A 438 22.38 -6.46 12.65
N SER A 439 23.00 -6.12 11.52
CA SER A 439 24.40 -5.75 11.45
C SER A 439 24.71 -4.54 12.36
N GLY A 440 25.98 -4.34 12.72
CA GLY A 440 26.38 -3.17 13.51
C GLY A 440 25.97 -1.83 12.87
N ALA A 441 25.98 -1.75 11.53
CA ALA A 441 25.58 -0.56 10.80
C ALA A 441 24.06 -0.32 10.86
N VAL A 442 23.25 -1.40 10.76
CA VAL A 442 21.79 -1.31 10.95
C VAL A 442 21.48 -0.86 12.38
N LYS A 443 22.13 -1.46 13.39
CA LYS A 443 21.94 -1.05 14.79
C LYS A 443 22.32 0.41 15.03
N ASP A 444 23.38 0.89 14.38
CA ASP A 444 23.78 2.31 14.42
C ASP A 444 22.73 3.24 13.80
N ALA A 445 22.12 2.83 12.67
CA ALA A 445 21.05 3.59 12.06
C ALA A 445 19.83 3.69 12.99
N PHE A 446 19.36 2.56 13.51
CA PHE A 446 18.20 2.51 14.42
C PHE A 446 18.45 3.27 15.73
N ALA A 447 19.64 3.19 16.32
CA ALA A 447 19.96 3.95 17.53
C ALA A 447 19.84 5.48 17.34
N SER A 448 19.85 5.98 16.09
CA SER A 448 19.72 7.40 15.78
C SER A 448 18.27 7.92 15.69
N PHE A 449 17.27 7.04 15.64
CA PHE A 449 15.85 7.44 15.53
C PHE A 449 14.88 6.60 16.38
N SER A 450 15.28 5.40 16.80
CA SER A 450 14.48 4.46 17.61
C SER A 450 15.24 4.03 18.89
N PRO A 451 15.70 4.99 19.73
CA PRO A 451 16.64 4.71 20.81
C PRO A 451 16.07 3.86 21.96
N GLU A 452 14.74 3.74 22.08
CA GLU A 452 14.12 3.01 23.18
C GLU A 452 13.96 1.52 22.91
N GLY A 453 14.20 1.06 21.67
CA GLY A 453 14.31 -0.36 21.40
C GLY A 453 14.05 -0.78 19.98
N PHE A 454 14.66 -1.91 19.66
CA PHE A 454 14.58 -2.62 18.40
C PHE A 454 14.31 -4.10 18.71
N ALA A 455 13.25 -4.66 18.14
CA ALA A 455 12.99 -6.09 18.20
C ALA A 455 12.80 -6.64 16.79
N THR A 456 13.33 -7.83 16.50
CA THR A 456 13.32 -8.37 15.13
C THR A 456 12.72 -9.77 15.03
N ILE A 457 12.01 -10.01 13.93
CA ILE A 457 11.67 -11.33 13.43
C ILE A 457 12.63 -11.63 12.28
N VAL A 458 13.31 -12.77 12.37
CA VAL A 458 14.23 -13.25 11.33
C VAL A 458 13.60 -14.41 10.58
N MET A 459 13.53 -14.33 9.25
CA MET A 459 13.14 -15.45 8.40
C MET A 459 14.18 -15.69 7.29
N ASP A 460 14.96 -16.77 7.41
CA ASP A 460 15.99 -17.15 6.43
C ASP A 460 15.44 -18.12 5.37
N MET A 461 14.77 -17.58 4.33
CA MET A 461 14.22 -18.44 3.26
C MET A 461 15.24 -18.84 2.20
N HIS A 462 16.37 -18.13 2.10
CA HIS A 462 17.45 -18.46 1.17
C HIS A 462 18.46 -19.46 1.75
N GLN A 463 18.29 -19.85 3.02
CA GLN A 463 19.15 -20.80 3.74
C GLN A 463 20.61 -20.34 3.77
N GLU A 464 20.81 -19.03 3.95
CA GLU A 464 22.14 -18.39 4.02
C GLU A 464 22.71 -18.38 5.45
N GLY A 465 21.98 -18.93 6.43
CA GLY A 465 22.40 -19.05 7.82
C GLY A 465 21.94 -17.87 8.69
N GLY A 466 20.81 -17.25 8.36
CA GLY A 466 20.23 -16.15 9.11
C GLY A 466 19.85 -16.57 10.54
N MET A 467 20.20 -15.73 11.52
CA MET A 467 19.99 -16.01 12.94
C MET A 467 19.28 -14.85 13.63
N SER A 468 18.42 -15.15 14.60
CA SER A 468 17.90 -14.12 15.51
C SER A 468 19.02 -13.56 16.40
N PRO A 469 18.98 -12.27 16.78
CA PRO A 469 19.98 -11.69 17.68
C PRO A 469 19.82 -12.22 19.10
N GLU A 470 20.93 -12.36 19.82
CA GLU A 470 20.91 -12.46 21.28
C GLU A 470 20.48 -11.11 21.89
N ASP A 471 19.74 -11.15 23.00
CA ASP A 471 19.31 -9.95 23.71
C ASP A 471 20.51 -9.15 24.24
N HIS A 472 20.63 -7.89 23.82
CA HIS A 472 21.71 -7.01 24.24
C HIS A 472 21.34 -5.53 24.17
N CYS A 473 22.21 -4.68 24.72
CA CYS A 473 22.12 -3.23 24.53
C CYS A 473 23.19 -2.76 23.54
N TRP A 474 22.76 -2.11 22.46
CA TRP A 474 23.63 -1.46 21.49
C TRP A 474 23.62 0.05 21.70
N LYS A 475 24.71 0.61 22.26
CA LYS A 475 24.82 2.05 22.58
C LYS A 475 23.65 2.59 23.43
N GLY A 476 23.11 1.74 24.31
CA GLY A 476 21.98 2.07 25.19
C GLY A 476 20.59 1.74 24.62
N MET A 477 20.50 1.39 23.33
CA MET A 477 19.26 0.88 22.71
C MET A 477 19.15 -0.63 22.93
N PRO A 478 18.05 -1.15 23.52
CA PRO A 478 17.78 -2.57 23.57
C PRO A 478 17.62 -3.17 22.17
N VAL A 479 18.24 -4.33 21.94
CA VAL A 479 18.12 -5.14 20.72
C VAL A 479 17.73 -6.55 21.16
N THR A 480 16.57 -7.01 20.71
CA THR A 480 15.97 -8.29 21.13
C THR A 480 15.37 -9.03 19.94
N THR A 481 15.08 -10.31 20.12
CA THR A 481 14.18 -11.04 19.23
C THR A 481 12.72 -10.73 19.58
N LEU A 482 11.84 -10.61 18.58
CA LEU A 482 10.39 -10.56 18.80
C LEU A 482 9.84 -11.99 18.81
N GLU A 483 9.44 -12.45 19.98
CA GLU A 483 8.80 -13.75 20.17
C GLU A 483 7.33 -13.70 19.68
N ASN A 484 7.06 -14.30 18.52
CA ASN A 484 5.74 -14.28 17.88
C ASN A 484 4.88 -15.52 18.21
N ASP A 485 5.35 -16.43 19.07
CA ASP A 485 4.65 -17.68 19.41
C ASP A 485 3.26 -17.42 20.04
N LEU A 486 3.05 -16.24 20.64
CA LEU A 486 1.77 -15.81 21.21
C LEU A 486 0.62 -15.69 20.20
N CYS A 487 0.91 -15.42 18.91
CA CYS A 487 -0.11 -15.33 17.87
C CYS A 487 -0.74 -16.68 17.50
N ASN A 488 -0.10 -17.79 17.91
CA ASN A 488 -0.55 -19.16 17.66
C ASN A 488 -0.99 -19.88 18.94
N PHE A 489 -1.23 -19.15 20.03
CA PHE A 489 -1.70 -19.75 21.29
C PHE A 489 -3.11 -20.35 21.13
N GLU A 490 -3.22 -21.68 21.21
CA GLU A 490 -4.52 -22.36 21.32
C GLU A 490 -5.21 -22.06 22.67
N SER A 491 -4.43 -21.87 23.76
CA SER A 491 -4.93 -21.47 25.09
C SER A 491 -3.80 -21.04 26.04
N THR A 492 -4.14 -20.31 27.11
CA THR A 492 -3.22 -19.82 28.16
C THR A 492 -2.61 -20.91 29.09
N GLU A 493 -2.85 -22.19 28.81
CA GLU A 493 -2.44 -23.32 29.66
C GLU A 493 -1.22 -24.10 29.14
N LYS A 494 -0.70 -23.75 27.97
CA LYS A 494 0.59 -24.24 27.45
C LYS A 494 1.68 -23.22 27.73
#